data_AF-A0A2H3GSN3-F1
#
_entry.id   AF-A0A2H3GSN3-F1
#
_cell.length_a   1.000
_cell.length_b   1.000
_cell.length_c   1.000
_cell.angle_alpha   90.00
_cell.angle_beta   90.00
_cell.angle_gamma   90.00
#
_symmetry.space_group_name_H-M   'P 1'
#
loop_
_entity.id
_entity.type
_entity.pdbx_description
1 polymer ?
#
loop_
_entity_poly.entity_id
_entity_poly.type
_entity_poly.pdbx_seq_one_letter_code
_entity_poly.pdbx_strand_id
1 'polypeptide(L)'
;MSWKTRHLHNIHRYVKEVNDNAWIVYDNAMISRHTSKPSQPHWEDGEGGFFTMDEAPSPKPPTRPLSDSCPFTDILKESYSGLGLYKVGNAHLHIVRNVGAQEHNTLKAVAERNYNFMVPTEYCHGVYGDGHLYYIAYSILPGKSIAEMWPKTKDDALKTKWTRQIADAYYELSKWRGDRICGIDGGNLNEQSIINGNWWDTSLSTPEALLKNFKDINMDCSEIVFAHNKMMPLAFMVDGDQGLVGISTWYSAGFVPKGWIQTLPLGNSFTESAGAIRDTWTDFECMDWSRKIDDGFEERGLNGHRWESWADWQAKRVFTERK
;
A
#
# COMPACT_ATOMS: atom_id res chain seq x y z
N MET A 1 11.50 -22.04 -16.88
CA MET A 1 11.17 -20.99 -17.86
C MET A 1 11.69 -19.67 -17.33
N SER A 2 12.43 -18.93 -18.16
CA SER A 2 13.11 -17.67 -17.84
C SER A 2 12.13 -16.61 -17.33
N TRP A 3 12.41 -16.05 -16.15
CA TRP A 3 11.64 -14.95 -15.52
C TRP A 3 11.83 -13.58 -16.21
N LYS A 4 12.49 -13.53 -17.38
CA LYS A 4 12.94 -12.26 -18.00
C LYS A 4 11.94 -11.53 -18.90
N THR A 5 10.67 -11.92 -18.97
CA THR A 5 9.71 -11.22 -19.85
C THR A 5 8.26 -11.23 -19.32
N ARG A 6 8.06 -10.89 -18.05
CA ARG A 6 6.77 -10.34 -17.59
C ARG A 6 6.96 -8.84 -17.38
N HIS A 7 6.13 -8.06 -18.04
CA HIS A 7 6.25 -6.62 -18.23
C HIS A 7 6.46 -5.87 -16.91
N LEU A 8 7.65 -5.29 -16.75
CA LEU A 8 7.96 -4.34 -15.69
C LEU A 8 6.93 -3.21 -15.70
N HIS A 9 6.48 -2.81 -14.51
CA HIS A 9 5.59 -1.67 -14.33
C HIS A 9 6.33 -0.36 -14.64
N ASN A 10 6.46 -0.01 -15.91
CA ASN A 10 7.26 1.14 -16.32
C ASN A 10 6.45 2.44 -16.29
N ILE A 11 6.99 3.49 -15.65
CA ILE A 11 6.32 4.79 -15.51
C ILE A 11 5.91 5.40 -16.87
N HIS A 12 6.72 5.24 -17.93
CA HIS A 12 6.43 5.79 -19.27
C HIS A 12 5.18 5.16 -19.92
N ARG A 13 4.71 4.01 -19.42
CA ARG A 13 3.48 3.40 -19.91
C ARG A 13 2.23 4.07 -19.34
N TYR A 14 2.31 4.52 -18.09
CA TYR A 14 1.12 4.95 -17.32
C TYR A 14 1.08 6.44 -17.06
N VAL A 15 2.21 7.14 -17.13
CA VAL A 15 2.27 8.59 -17.05
C VAL A 15 2.63 9.13 -18.43
N LYS A 16 1.76 9.96 -18.99
CA LYS A 16 1.91 10.56 -20.32
C LYS A 16 1.97 12.07 -20.18
N GLU A 17 2.94 12.70 -20.79
CA GLU A 17 3.12 14.15 -20.69
C GLU A 17 2.26 14.85 -21.74
N VAL A 18 1.50 15.86 -21.34
CA VAL A 18 0.70 16.70 -22.25
C VAL A 18 1.49 17.94 -22.63
N ASN A 19 2.09 18.60 -21.63
CA ASN A 19 3.02 19.72 -21.77
C ASN A 19 3.87 19.82 -20.49
N ASP A 20 4.70 20.87 -20.38
CA ASP A 20 5.62 21.07 -19.24
C ASP A 20 4.93 21.16 -17.87
N ASN A 21 3.61 21.39 -17.84
CA ASN A 21 2.82 21.59 -16.63
C ASN A 21 1.63 20.63 -16.51
N ALA A 22 1.51 19.61 -17.36
CA ALA A 22 0.35 18.71 -17.32
C ALA A 22 0.70 17.27 -17.74
N TRP A 23 0.20 16.31 -16.97
CA TRP A 23 0.42 14.88 -17.18
C TRP A 23 -0.89 14.10 -17.03
N ILE A 24 -1.09 13.10 -17.87
CA ILE A 24 -2.18 12.13 -17.73
C ILE A 24 -1.63 10.86 -17.08
N VAL A 25 -2.24 10.46 -15.97
CA VAL A 25 -1.90 9.25 -15.21
C VAL A 25 -2.97 8.21 -15.41
N TYR A 26 -2.55 7.00 -15.82
CA TYR A 26 -3.42 5.85 -16.06
C TYR A 26 -4.56 6.13 -17.05
N ASP A 27 -4.34 7.04 -18.00
CA ASP A 27 -5.33 7.47 -18.99
C ASP A 27 -6.62 8.08 -18.42
N ASN A 28 -6.74 8.30 -17.10
CA ASN A 28 -7.99 8.77 -16.49
C ASN A 28 -7.81 10.02 -15.62
N ALA A 29 -6.65 10.24 -15.01
CA ALA A 29 -6.41 11.40 -14.15
C ALA A 29 -5.50 12.42 -14.85
N MET A 30 -5.89 13.69 -14.89
CA MET A 30 -5.06 14.82 -15.28
C MET A 30 -4.42 15.43 -14.03
N ILE A 31 -3.09 15.48 -13.99
CA ILE A 31 -2.30 16.18 -12.97
C ILE A 31 -1.76 17.47 -13.59
N SER A 32 -2.12 18.62 -13.04
CA SER A 32 -1.72 19.94 -13.56
C SER A 32 -0.92 20.74 -12.54
N ARG A 33 0.19 21.35 -12.97
CA ARG A 33 1.03 22.26 -12.15
C ARG A 33 0.62 23.71 -12.42
N HIS A 34 0.51 24.49 -11.35
CA HIS A 34 0.10 25.89 -11.34
C HIS A 34 1.13 26.74 -10.59
N THR A 35 1.44 27.92 -11.12
CA THR A 35 2.35 28.87 -10.46
C THR A 35 1.67 29.70 -9.38
N SER A 36 0.35 29.89 -9.49
CA SER A 36 -0.48 30.54 -8.47
C SER A 36 -1.32 29.52 -7.73
N LYS A 37 -1.57 29.75 -6.44
CA LYS A 37 -2.39 28.87 -5.61
C LYS A 37 -3.80 28.70 -6.21
N PRO A 38 -4.19 27.50 -6.67
CA PRO A 38 -5.50 27.24 -7.22
C PRO A 38 -6.54 27.11 -6.09
N SER A 39 -7.82 26.96 -6.46
CA SER A 39 -8.84 26.51 -5.51
C SER A 39 -8.46 25.14 -4.92
N GLN A 40 -8.99 24.82 -3.74
CA GLN A 40 -8.89 23.45 -3.22
C GLN A 40 -9.74 22.50 -4.10
N PRO A 41 -9.35 21.22 -4.22
CA PRO A 41 -8.18 20.62 -3.59
C PRO A 41 -6.86 20.83 -4.38
N HIS A 42 -5.75 20.99 -3.66
CA HIS A 42 -4.40 21.03 -4.24
C HIS A 42 -3.32 20.63 -3.22
N TRP A 43 -2.11 20.33 -3.73
CA TRP A 43 -0.91 20.16 -2.91
C TRP A 43 0.28 20.93 -3.48
N GLU A 44 1.30 21.15 -2.65
CA GLU A 44 2.48 21.93 -3.03
C GLU A 44 3.48 21.11 -3.86
N ASP A 45 4.15 21.76 -4.79
CA ASP A 45 5.22 21.16 -5.59
C ASP A 45 6.60 21.16 -4.88
N GLY A 46 6.73 21.88 -3.77
CA GLY A 46 7.98 22.05 -3.02
C GLY A 46 8.90 23.17 -3.55
N GLU A 47 8.52 23.84 -4.64
CA GLU A 47 9.27 24.90 -5.33
C GLU A 47 8.46 26.20 -5.48
N GLY A 48 7.32 26.31 -4.78
CA GLY A 48 6.46 27.50 -4.73
C GLY A 48 5.24 27.45 -5.66
N GLY A 49 5.07 26.37 -6.43
CA GLY A 49 3.87 26.08 -7.19
C GLY A 49 2.98 25.01 -6.54
N PHE A 50 1.94 24.62 -7.27
CA PHE A 50 0.87 23.77 -6.77
C PHE A 50 0.43 22.76 -7.82
N PHE A 51 0.01 21.58 -7.39
CA PHE A 51 -0.59 20.57 -8.24
C PHE A 51 -2.08 20.41 -7.94
N THR A 52 -2.87 20.17 -9.00
CA THR A 52 -4.27 19.70 -8.90
C THR A 52 -4.41 18.34 -9.58
N MET A 53 -5.48 17.61 -9.25
CA MET A 53 -5.85 16.34 -9.87
C MET A 53 -7.32 16.37 -10.24
N ASP A 54 -7.61 16.15 -11.52
CA ASP A 54 -8.96 16.14 -12.11
C ASP A 54 -9.13 14.95 -13.06
N GLU A 55 -10.35 14.71 -13.53
CA GLU A 55 -10.58 13.74 -14.61
C GLU A 55 -9.94 14.22 -15.93
N ALA A 56 -9.28 13.32 -16.64
CA ALA A 56 -8.73 13.62 -17.95
C ALA A 56 -9.87 13.94 -18.95
N PRO A 57 -9.77 15.02 -19.74
CA PRO A 57 -10.85 15.45 -20.61
C PRO A 57 -11.12 14.45 -21.74
N SER A 58 -12.33 14.51 -22.29
CA SER A 58 -12.75 13.75 -23.47
C SER A 58 -13.15 14.71 -24.60
N PRO A 59 -12.45 14.73 -25.75
CA PRO A 59 -11.31 13.88 -26.10
C PRO A 59 -10.04 14.21 -25.31
N LYS A 60 -9.17 13.22 -25.13
CA LYS A 60 -7.87 13.39 -24.49
C LYS A 60 -6.97 14.31 -25.32
N PRO A 61 -6.21 15.22 -24.71
CA PRO A 61 -5.24 16.03 -25.43
C PRO A 61 -4.11 15.15 -26.01
N PRO A 62 -3.42 15.63 -27.06
CA PRO A 62 -2.21 14.98 -27.54
C PRO A 62 -1.17 14.83 -26.42
N THR A 63 -0.48 13.70 -26.40
CA THR A 63 0.57 13.42 -25.41
C THR A 63 1.91 13.17 -26.08
N ARG A 64 2.99 13.40 -25.35
CA ARG A 64 4.38 13.10 -25.71
C ARG A 64 5.03 12.18 -24.67
N PRO A 65 6.17 11.55 -24.99
CA PRO A 65 6.97 10.83 -24.00
C PRO A 65 7.36 11.72 -22.83
N LEU A 66 7.52 11.13 -21.64
CA LEU A 66 7.98 11.86 -20.45
C LEU A 66 9.34 12.51 -20.70
N SER A 67 9.45 13.79 -20.37
CA SER A 67 10.69 14.54 -20.35
C SER A 67 11.53 14.23 -19.11
N ASP A 68 12.82 14.56 -19.15
CA ASP A 68 13.72 14.48 -17.99
C ASP A 68 13.27 15.40 -16.83
N SER A 69 12.47 16.43 -17.13
CA SER A 69 11.87 17.36 -16.17
C SER A 69 10.56 16.85 -15.56
N CYS A 70 10.13 15.62 -15.86
CA CYS A 70 8.92 15.04 -15.29
C CYS A 70 8.99 15.04 -13.74
N PRO A 71 7.98 15.58 -13.03
CA PRO A 71 8.02 15.70 -11.58
C PRO A 71 7.69 14.39 -10.84
N PHE A 72 7.43 13.30 -11.57
CA PHE A 72 7.02 12.02 -11.02
C PHE A 72 8.23 11.14 -10.71
N THR A 73 8.33 10.70 -9.46
CA THR A 73 9.25 9.64 -9.07
C THR A 73 8.46 8.37 -8.74
N ASP A 74 8.72 7.27 -9.44
CA ASP A 74 8.13 5.98 -9.12
C ASP A 74 8.74 5.41 -7.82
N ILE A 75 7.91 5.36 -6.77
CA ILE A 75 8.32 4.85 -5.45
C ILE A 75 8.33 3.32 -5.44
N LEU A 76 7.49 2.67 -6.24
CA LEU A 76 7.43 1.20 -6.32
C LEU A 76 8.59 0.64 -7.15
N LYS A 77 9.29 1.48 -7.93
CA LYS A 77 10.37 1.12 -8.85
C LYS A 77 10.01 -0.11 -9.69
N GLU A 78 8.91 0.01 -10.41
CA GLU A 78 8.39 -1.00 -11.31
C GLU A 78 7.98 -2.33 -10.62
N SER A 79 7.56 -2.28 -9.35
CA SER A 79 7.02 -3.44 -8.63
C SER A 79 5.82 -4.06 -9.36
N TYR A 80 5.70 -5.39 -9.32
CA TYR A 80 4.71 -6.16 -10.09
C TYR A 80 3.34 -6.31 -9.41
N SER A 81 3.19 -5.82 -8.19
CA SER A 81 2.07 -6.13 -7.28
C SER A 81 1.19 -4.93 -6.93
N GLY A 82 1.54 -3.74 -7.42
CA GLY A 82 0.80 -2.50 -7.22
C GLY A 82 0.45 -1.83 -8.56
N LEU A 83 -0.54 -0.95 -8.55
CA LEU A 83 -0.87 -0.15 -9.72
C LEU A 83 0.03 1.09 -9.79
N GLY A 84 0.14 1.92 -8.76
CA GLY A 84 1.19 2.96 -8.81
C GLY A 84 1.25 3.83 -7.58
N LEU A 85 2.46 4.03 -7.06
CA LEU A 85 2.74 5.00 -6.01
C LEU A 85 3.83 5.94 -6.51
N TYR A 86 3.47 7.18 -6.76
CA TYR A 86 4.38 8.19 -7.29
C TYR A 86 4.57 9.31 -6.28
N LYS A 87 5.81 9.77 -6.09
CA LYS A 87 6.04 11.08 -5.49
C LYS A 87 5.86 12.16 -6.55
N VAL A 88 5.04 13.15 -6.25
CA VAL A 88 4.77 14.32 -7.11
C VAL A 88 4.75 15.55 -6.21
N GLY A 89 5.82 16.35 -6.26
CA GLY A 89 6.01 17.44 -5.29
C GLY A 89 6.09 16.96 -3.85
N ASN A 90 5.26 17.54 -2.98
CA ASN A 90 5.17 17.20 -1.55
C ASN A 90 4.11 16.12 -1.24
N ALA A 91 3.60 15.41 -2.25
CA ALA A 91 2.60 14.36 -2.08
C ALA A 91 3.05 13.01 -2.64
N HIS A 92 2.45 11.95 -2.09
CA HIS A 92 2.32 10.67 -2.76
C HIS A 92 0.98 10.61 -3.50
N LEU A 93 1.02 10.34 -4.79
CA LEU A 93 -0.12 9.97 -5.62
C LEU A 93 -0.18 8.45 -5.69
N HIS A 94 -1.21 7.87 -5.07
CA HIS A 94 -1.46 6.44 -5.04
C HIS A 94 -2.65 6.09 -5.95
N ILE A 95 -2.43 5.12 -6.84
CA ILE A 95 -3.43 4.54 -7.72
C ILE A 95 -3.67 3.12 -7.24
N VAL A 96 -4.92 2.82 -6.91
CA VAL A 96 -5.34 1.50 -6.47
C VAL A 96 -6.65 1.12 -7.17
N ARG A 97 -7.03 -0.16 -7.05
CA ARG A 97 -8.35 -0.59 -7.51
C ARG A 97 -9.42 0.12 -6.70
N ASN A 98 -10.48 0.58 -7.37
CA ASN A 98 -11.65 1.12 -6.72
C ASN A 98 -12.51 -0.02 -6.14
N VAL A 99 -12.00 -0.66 -5.09
CA VAL A 99 -12.64 -1.79 -4.41
C VAL A 99 -12.50 -1.63 -2.91
N GLY A 100 -13.62 -1.83 -2.22
CA GLY A 100 -13.67 -1.78 -0.77
C GLY A 100 -13.61 -0.38 -0.20
N ALA A 101 -13.28 -0.29 1.09
CA ALA A 101 -13.11 0.99 1.75
C ALA A 101 -12.05 1.83 1.04
N GLN A 102 -12.45 3.02 0.60
CA GLN A 102 -11.52 3.97 0.00
C GLN A 102 -10.55 4.49 1.05
N GLU A 103 -9.27 4.64 0.67
CA GLU A 103 -8.18 4.92 1.61
C GLU A 103 -8.45 6.18 2.45
N HIS A 104 -9.10 7.20 1.90
CA HIS A 104 -9.43 8.43 2.63
C HIS A 104 -10.36 8.20 3.82
N ASN A 105 -11.32 7.27 3.71
CA ASN A 105 -12.20 6.90 4.81
C ASN A 105 -11.39 6.25 5.94
N THR A 106 -10.44 5.39 5.59
CA THR A 106 -9.52 4.77 6.55
C THR A 106 -8.62 5.79 7.22
N LEU A 107 -7.98 6.68 6.46
CA LEU A 107 -7.11 7.71 7.00
C LEU A 107 -7.85 8.57 8.02
N LYS A 108 -9.07 9.02 7.68
CA LYS A 108 -9.93 9.78 8.59
C LYS A 108 -10.22 9.00 9.88
N ALA A 109 -10.66 7.75 9.75
CA ALA A 109 -11.07 6.94 10.89
C ALA A 109 -9.89 6.58 11.83
N VAL A 110 -8.69 6.38 11.28
CA VAL A 110 -7.47 6.09 12.06
C VAL A 110 -6.93 7.36 12.71
N ALA A 111 -6.98 8.52 12.04
CA ALA A 111 -6.54 9.79 12.61
C ALA A 111 -7.32 10.19 13.87
N GLU A 112 -8.61 9.83 13.96
CA GLU A 112 -9.47 10.09 15.12
C GLU A 112 -9.09 9.29 16.38
N ARG A 113 -8.27 8.23 16.26
CA ARG A 113 -7.95 7.30 17.35
C ARG A 113 -6.70 7.68 18.17
N ASN A 114 -6.00 8.77 17.80
CA ASN A 114 -4.82 9.30 18.49
C ASN A 114 -3.75 8.24 18.84
N TYR A 115 -3.18 7.62 17.81
CA TYR A 115 -2.08 6.67 17.96
C TYR A 115 -0.72 7.37 18.15
N ASN A 116 0.28 6.62 18.62
CA ASN A 116 1.68 7.09 18.73
C ASN A 116 2.42 7.11 17.37
N PHE A 117 1.70 7.08 16.25
CA PHE A 117 2.24 7.18 14.90
C PHE A 117 1.34 8.11 14.07
N MET A 118 1.95 8.79 13.10
CA MET A 118 1.22 9.63 12.15
C MET A 118 0.61 8.79 11.01
N VAL A 119 -0.49 9.28 10.45
CA VAL A 119 -1.06 8.82 9.17
C VAL A 119 -1.02 9.95 8.14
N PRO A 120 -0.94 9.64 6.84
CA PRO A 120 -0.98 10.66 5.80
C PRO A 120 -2.24 11.53 5.88
N THR A 121 -2.07 12.81 5.59
CA THR A 121 -3.18 13.75 5.40
C THR A 121 -3.57 13.72 3.94
N GLU A 122 -4.84 13.44 3.66
CA GLU A 122 -5.38 13.54 2.32
C GLU A 122 -5.35 14.99 1.80
N TYR A 123 -4.98 15.15 0.52
CA TYR A 123 -5.20 16.37 -0.24
C TYR A 123 -6.42 16.26 -1.16
N CYS A 124 -6.51 15.17 -1.92
CA CYS A 124 -7.67 14.85 -2.74
C CYS A 124 -7.72 13.37 -3.13
N HIS A 125 -8.89 12.97 -3.57
CA HIS A 125 -9.11 11.68 -4.22
C HIS A 125 -10.09 11.81 -5.38
N GLY A 126 -10.15 10.77 -6.20
CA GLY A 126 -11.14 10.66 -7.26
C GLY A 126 -11.23 9.25 -7.81
N VAL A 127 -12.39 8.95 -8.39
CA VAL A 127 -12.63 7.77 -9.22
C VAL A 127 -12.90 8.30 -10.62
N TYR A 128 -12.06 7.95 -11.58
CA TYR A 128 -12.06 8.55 -12.91
C TYR A 128 -12.18 7.49 -14.01
N GLY A 129 -12.62 7.89 -15.20
CA GLY A 129 -12.73 7.01 -16.36
C GLY A 129 -13.87 6.00 -16.21
N ASP A 130 -13.57 4.72 -16.35
CA ASP A 130 -14.55 3.62 -16.26
C ASP A 130 -14.95 3.24 -14.82
N GLY A 131 -14.36 3.90 -13.83
CA GLY A 131 -14.66 3.69 -12.41
C GLY A 131 -13.91 2.53 -11.76
N HIS A 132 -12.99 1.86 -12.46
CA HIS A 132 -12.21 0.75 -11.91
C HIS A 132 -11.02 1.18 -11.06
N LEU A 133 -10.56 2.42 -11.21
CA LEU A 133 -9.38 2.96 -10.52
C LEU A 133 -9.77 4.09 -9.56
N TYR A 134 -9.19 4.02 -8.37
CA TYR A 134 -9.27 5.05 -7.34
C TYR A 134 -7.90 5.70 -7.21
N TYR A 135 -7.89 7.02 -7.18
CA TYR A 135 -6.72 7.88 -7.09
C TYR A 135 -6.79 8.63 -5.78
N ILE A 136 -5.69 8.70 -5.04
CA ILE A 136 -5.57 9.54 -3.86
C ILE A 136 -4.20 10.22 -3.84
N ALA A 137 -4.20 11.52 -3.59
CA ALA A 137 -3.01 12.30 -3.27
C ALA A 137 -3.02 12.60 -1.77
N TYR A 138 -1.96 12.21 -1.07
CA TYR A 138 -1.81 12.45 0.37
C TYR A 138 -0.38 12.89 0.72
N SER A 139 -0.23 13.46 1.92
CA SER A 139 1.04 13.97 2.41
C SER A 139 2.10 12.88 2.54
N ILE A 140 3.34 13.25 2.20
CA ILE A 140 4.49 12.41 2.53
C ILE A 140 4.76 12.57 4.03
N LEU A 141 4.73 11.45 4.75
CA LEU A 141 5.04 11.41 6.17
C LEU A 141 6.51 11.80 6.43
N PRO A 142 6.82 12.46 7.56
CA PRO A 142 8.20 12.80 7.91
C PRO A 142 9.06 11.55 8.17
N GLY A 143 10.38 11.74 8.14
CA GLY A 143 11.36 10.66 8.32
C GLY A 143 11.73 9.97 7.01
N LYS A 144 12.21 8.72 7.12
CA LYS A 144 12.68 7.88 6.01
C LYS A 144 12.00 6.51 6.07
N SER A 145 11.73 5.92 4.91
CA SER A 145 11.10 4.59 4.89
C SER A 145 12.05 3.52 5.43
N ILE A 146 11.51 2.46 6.01
CA ILE A 146 12.31 1.28 6.38
C ILE A 146 13.02 0.73 5.13
N ALA A 147 12.36 0.73 3.97
CA ALA A 147 12.96 0.31 2.70
C ALA A 147 14.30 1.02 2.43
N GLU A 148 14.39 2.32 2.75
CA GLU A 148 15.63 3.10 2.61
C GLU A 148 16.63 2.86 3.75
N MET A 149 16.14 2.83 4.99
CA MET A 149 17.00 2.88 6.18
C MET A 149 17.56 1.54 6.62
N TRP A 150 16.86 0.44 6.35
CA TRP A 150 17.23 -0.88 6.82
C TRP A 150 18.66 -1.30 6.41
N PRO A 151 19.08 -1.23 5.13
CA PRO A 151 20.43 -1.63 4.72
C PRO A 151 21.51 -0.63 5.18
N LYS A 152 21.13 0.63 5.44
CA LYS A 152 22.04 1.68 5.92
C LYS A 152 22.32 1.59 7.42
N THR A 153 21.45 0.90 8.16
CA THR A 153 21.50 0.86 9.63
C THR A 153 22.25 -0.37 10.12
N LYS A 154 23.38 -0.15 10.77
CA LYS A 154 24.21 -1.21 11.36
C LYS A 154 23.86 -1.53 12.82
N ASP A 155 23.10 -0.65 13.48
CA ASP A 155 22.63 -0.84 14.84
C ASP A 155 21.45 -1.82 14.86
N ASP A 156 21.72 -3.04 15.34
CA ASP A 156 20.72 -4.11 15.45
C ASP A 156 19.66 -3.81 16.52
N ALA A 157 20.03 -3.13 17.61
CA ALA A 157 19.10 -2.75 18.66
C ALA A 157 18.10 -1.72 18.13
N LEU A 158 18.56 -0.79 17.28
CA LEU A 158 17.69 0.18 16.62
C LEU A 158 16.71 -0.47 15.64
N LYS A 159 17.18 -1.41 14.81
CA LYS A 159 16.29 -2.22 13.94
C LYS A 159 15.23 -2.94 14.74
N THR A 160 15.62 -3.57 15.85
CA THR A 160 14.71 -4.28 16.76
C THR A 160 13.71 -3.33 17.43
N LYS A 161 14.14 -2.11 17.79
CA LYS A 161 13.25 -1.07 18.31
C LYS A 161 12.17 -0.72 17.29
N TRP A 162 12.54 -0.50 16.02
CA TRP A 162 11.59 -0.17 14.96
C TRP A 162 10.56 -1.29 14.74
N THR A 163 10.99 -2.55 14.63
CA THR A 163 10.06 -3.66 14.40
C THR A 163 9.13 -3.89 15.58
N ARG A 164 9.60 -3.72 16.82
CA ARG A 164 8.76 -3.75 18.02
C ARG A 164 7.71 -2.63 18.03
N GLN A 165 8.08 -1.40 17.69
CA GLN A 165 7.13 -0.28 17.61
C GLN A 165 6.08 -0.50 16.51
N ILE A 166 6.46 -1.10 15.38
CA ILE A 166 5.51 -1.50 14.33
C ILE A 166 4.57 -2.58 14.87
N ALA A 167 5.09 -3.57 15.59
CA ALA A 167 4.26 -4.59 16.23
C ALA A 167 3.32 -4.01 17.29
N ASP A 168 3.76 -3.02 18.07
CA ASP A 168 2.90 -2.27 19.01
C ASP A 168 1.75 -1.60 18.27
N ALA A 169 2.03 -0.94 17.14
CA ALA A 169 1.00 -0.30 16.32
C ALA A 169 -0.04 -1.33 15.82
N TYR A 170 0.40 -2.49 15.32
CA TYR A 170 -0.51 -3.56 14.88
C TYR A 170 -1.32 -4.14 16.04
N TYR A 171 -0.72 -4.30 17.21
CA TYR A 171 -1.41 -4.73 18.41
C TYR A 171 -2.51 -3.74 18.81
N GLU A 172 -2.20 -2.44 18.85
CA GLU A 172 -3.18 -1.39 19.15
C GLU A 172 -4.31 -1.32 18.12
N LEU A 173 -4.01 -1.47 16.83
CA LEU A 173 -5.02 -1.55 15.76
C LEU A 173 -5.95 -2.75 15.97
N SER A 174 -5.40 -3.92 16.35
CA SER A 174 -6.17 -5.16 16.53
C SER A 174 -7.21 -5.11 17.67
N LYS A 175 -7.10 -4.11 18.55
CA LYS A 175 -8.11 -3.86 19.61
C LYS A 175 -9.43 -3.37 19.04
N TRP A 176 -9.43 -2.83 17.82
CA TRP A 176 -10.67 -2.42 17.16
C TRP A 176 -11.38 -3.66 16.61
N ARG A 177 -12.52 -4.00 17.22
CA ARG A 177 -13.29 -5.20 16.88
C ARG A 177 -14.30 -4.90 15.78
N GLY A 178 -14.44 -5.85 14.86
CA GLY A 178 -15.51 -5.89 13.87
C GLY A 178 -16.41 -7.09 14.12
N ASP A 179 -17.58 -7.09 13.50
CA ASP A 179 -18.52 -8.22 13.47
C ASP A 179 -18.42 -9.04 12.16
N ARG A 180 -17.76 -8.49 11.15
CA ARG A 180 -17.58 -9.12 9.83
C ARG A 180 -16.30 -8.67 9.14
N ILE A 181 -15.91 -9.41 8.11
CA ILE A 181 -14.73 -9.14 7.30
C ILE A 181 -15.09 -8.07 6.26
N CYS A 182 -14.63 -6.84 6.46
CA CYS A 182 -14.99 -5.71 5.60
C CYS A 182 -13.98 -4.57 5.69
N GLY A 183 -14.10 -3.58 4.80
CA GLY A 183 -13.42 -2.31 4.96
C GLY A 183 -13.94 -1.53 6.18
N ILE A 184 -13.28 -0.43 6.54
CA ILE A 184 -13.66 0.37 7.72
C ILE A 184 -15.06 1.00 7.61
N ASP A 185 -15.52 1.25 6.39
CA ASP A 185 -16.85 1.79 6.07
C ASP A 185 -17.92 0.70 5.95
N GLY A 186 -17.58 -0.57 6.22
CA GLY A 186 -18.45 -1.72 6.06
C GLY A 186 -18.58 -2.21 4.61
N GLY A 187 -17.85 -1.64 3.66
CA GLY A 187 -17.80 -2.10 2.28
C GLY A 187 -16.96 -3.36 2.09
N ASN A 188 -16.69 -3.69 0.84
CA ASN A 188 -15.74 -4.75 0.47
C ASN A 188 -14.34 -4.49 1.09
N LEU A 189 -13.48 -5.50 1.09
CA LEU A 189 -12.09 -5.36 1.56
C LEU A 189 -11.10 -5.70 0.45
N ASN A 190 -10.14 -4.80 0.21
CA ASN A 190 -9.11 -4.94 -0.81
C ASN A 190 -7.86 -5.68 -0.27
N GLU A 191 -8.04 -6.89 0.26
CA GLU A 191 -6.93 -7.77 0.68
C GLU A 191 -6.60 -8.77 -0.42
N GLN A 192 -5.66 -8.39 -1.29
CA GLN A 192 -5.29 -9.19 -2.47
C GLN A 192 -4.73 -10.56 -2.13
N SER A 193 -4.09 -10.70 -0.96
CA SER A 193 -3.39 -11.92 -0.58
C SER A 193 -4.35 -13.05 -0.21
N ILE A 194 -5.64 -12.77 0.04
CA ILE A 194 -6.66 -13.78 0.32
C ILE A 194 -7.72 -13.90 -0.78
N ILE A 195 -7.55 -13.20 -1.92
CA ILE A 195 -8.43 -13.34 -3.09
C ILE A 195 -8.05 -14.60 -3.89
N ASN A 196 -9.06 -15.42 -4.19
CA ASN A 196 -8.92 -16.61 -5.02
C ASN A 196 -9.50 -16.37 -6.42
N GLY A 197 -8.63 -16.22 -7.42
CA GLY A 197 -9.01 -16.04 -8.83
C GLY A 197 -8.56 -14.69 -9.39
N ASN A 198 -9.26 -14.23 -10.42
CA ASN A 198 -8.93 -12.98 -11.10
C ASN A 198 -9.13 -11.81 -10.14
N TRP A 199 -8.02 -11.26 -9.67
CA TRP A 199 -8.01 -10.11 -8.78
C TRP A 199 -8.79 -8.91 -9.31
N TRP A 200 -9.08 -8.76 -10.61
CA TRP A 200 -9.93 -7.69 -11.13
C TRP A 200 -11.41 -7.87 -10.85
N ASP A 201 -11.87 -9.10 -10.61
CA ASP A 201 -13.25 -9.39 -10.24
C ASP A 201 -13.53 -8.88 -8.81
N THR A 202 -14.31 -7.81 -8.72
CA THR A 202 -14.63 -7.14 -7.45
C THR A 202 -15.57 -7.95 -6.57
N SER A 203 -16.28 -8.94 -7.13
CA SER A 203 -17.18 -9.83 -6.37
C SER A 203 -16.41 -10.73 -5.39
N LEU A 204 -15.12 -10.98 -5.67
CA LEU A 204 -14.22 -11.77 -4.83
C LEU A 204 -13.73 -11.02 -3.58
N SER A 205 -14.00 -9.71 -3.48
CA SER A 205 -13.64 -8.86 -2.35
C SER A 205 -14.80 -8.62 -1.38
N THR A 206 -15.93 -9.30 -1.58
CA THR A 206 -17.10 -9.21 -0.69
C THR A 206 -16.82 -9.88 0.67
N PRO A 207 -17.47 -9.43 1.76
CA PRO A 207 -17.35 -10.06 3.07
C PRO A 207 -17.55 -11.58 3.05
N GLU A 208 -18.54 -12.05 2.28
CA GLU A 208 -18.90 -13.46 2.17
C GLU A 208 -17.83 -14.26 1.42
N ALA A 209 -17.31 -13.72 0.31
CA ALA A 209 -16.25 -14.35 -0.46
C ALA A 209 -14.95 -14.46 0.35
N LEU A 210 -14.58 -13.39 1.07
CA LEU A 210 -13.38 -13.40 1.90
C LEU A 210 -13.55 -14.35 3.09
N LEU A 211 -14.69 -14.35 3.77
CA LEU A 211 -14.98 -15.30 4.85
C LEU A 211 -14.83 -16.75 4.38
N LYS A 212 -15.32 -17.07 3.18
CA LYS A 212 -15.12 -18.39 2.58
C LYS A 212 -13.64 -18.69 2.39
N ASN A 213 -12.87 -17.78 1.79
CA ASN A 213 -11.44 -18.01 1.52
C ASN A 213 -10.64 -18.16 2.82
N PHE A 214 -10.95 -17.37 3.85
CA PHE A 214 -10.35 -17.53 5.18
C PHE A 214 -10.66 -18.90 5.79
N LYS A 215 -11.91 -19.37 5.70
CA LYS A 215 -12.27 -20.73 6.15
C LYS A 215 -11.58 -21.83 5.34
N ASP A 216 -11.39 -21.63 4.04
CA ASP A 216 -10.71 -22.60 3.17
C ASP A 216 -9.23 -22.78 3.54
N ILE A 217 -8.59 -21.79 4.17
CA ILE A 217 -7.24 -21.90 4.75
C ILE A 217 -7.26 -22.29 6.24
N ASN A 218 -8.39 -22.81 6.73
CA ASN A 218 -8.65 -23.18 8.12
C ASN A 218 -8.50 -22.02 9.13
N MET A 219 -8.67 -20.77 8.71
CA MET A 219 -8.58 -19.62 9.61
C MET A 219 -9.75 -19.58 10.59
N ASP A 220 -9.45 -19.39 11.88
CA ASP A 220 -10.49 -19.09 12.87
C ASP A 220 -11.00 -17.66 12.65
N CYS A 221 -12.27 -17.55 12.27
CA CYS A 221 -12.96 -16.29 11.98
C CYS A 221 -13.87 -15.83 13.12
N SER A 222 -13.73 -16.39 14.34
CA SER A 222 -14.54 -16.01 15.50
C SER A 222 -14.14 -14.65 16.11
N GLU A 223 -12.87 -14.28 16.01
CA GLU A 223 -12.35 -12.98 16.44
C GLU A 223 -11.97 -12.15 15.21
N ILE A 224 -12.75 -11.11 14.93
CA ILE A 224 -12.54 -10.19 13.81
C ILE A 224 -12.01 -8.85 14.32
N VAL A 225 -10.90 -8.40 13.73
CA VAL A 225 -10.10 -7.28 14.22
C VAL A 225 -9.67 -6.38 13.08
N PHE A 226 -9.47 -5.10 13.35
CA PHE A 226 -8.92 -4.17 12.38
C PHE A 226 -7.42 -4.40 12.20
N ALA A 227 -6.97 -4.43 10.94
CA ALA A 227 -5.58 -4.59 10.57
C ALA A 227 -5.22 -3.68 9.39
N HIS A 228 -3.97 -3.21 9.38
CA HIS A 228 -3.42 -2.40 8.30
C HIS A 228 -3.22 -3.19 6.99
N ASN A 229 -2.96 -4.49 7.09
CA ASN A 229 -2.83 -5.41 5.94
C ASN A 229 -1.68 -5.12 4.96
N LYS A 230 -0.77 -4.16 5.24
CA LYS A 230 0.45 -3.92 4.44
C LYS A 230 1.71 -3.93 5.30
N MET A 231 2.23 -5.13 5.60
CA MET A 231 3.44 -5.31 6.40
C MET A 231 4.74 -5.09 5.60
N MET A 232 4.80 -4.07 4.76
CA MET A 232 5.91 -3.90 3.81
C MET A 232 6.81 -2.71 4.18
N PRO A 233 8.14 -2.80 3.97
CA PRO A 233 9.11 -1.75 4.33
C PRO A 233 8.79 -0.34 3.83
N LEU A 234 8.13 -0.19 2.68
CA LEU A 234 7.72 1.12 2.17
C LEU A 234 6.61 1.79 2.99
N ALA A 235 5.80 1.01 3.71
CA ALA A 235 4.65 1.54 4.44
C ALA A 235 5.04 2.27 5.73
N PHE A 236 6.22 1.98 6.28
CA PHE A 236 6.66 2.45 7.59
C PHE A 236 7.75 3.50 7.49
N MET A 237 7.54 4.63 8.16
CA MET A 237 8.48 5.75 8.24
C MET A 237 9.13 5.80 9.62
N VAL A 238 10.45 5.91 9.64
CA VAL A 238 11.25 6.02 10.87
C VAL A 238 12.11 7.29 10.87
N ASP A 239 12.42 7.76 12.05
CA ASP A 239 13.41 8.80 12.29
C ASP A 239 14.30 8.38 13.46
N GLY A 240 15.62 8.48 13.27
CA GLY A 240 16.67 7.85 14.09
C GLY A 240 16.25 7.54 15.52
N ASP A 241 16.34 8.54 16.40
CA ASP A 241 16.08 8.39 17.84
C ASP A 241 14.59 8.27 18.19
N GLN A 242 13.69 8.84 17.37
CA GLN A 242 12.24 8.83 17.61
C GLN A 242 11.63 7.44 17.36
N GLY A 243 12.24 6.65 16.48
CA GLY A 243 11.76 5.32 16.11
C GLY A 243 10.69 5.40 15.01
N LEU A 244 9.61 4.62 15.13
CA LEU A 244 8.46 4.69 14.22
C LEU A 244 7.78 6.06 14.30
N VAL A 245 7.72 6.75 13.16
CA VAL A 245 7.13 8.09 13.00
C VAL A 245 5.72 7.99 12.44
N GLY A 246 5.50 7.12 11.46
CA GLY A 246 4.21 7.03 10.80
C GLY A 246 4.05 5.80 9.91
N ILE A 247 2.79 5.55 9.56
CA ILE A 247 2.36 4.41 8.74
C ILE A 247 1.51 4.95 7.59
N SER A 248 1.80 4.47 6.37
CA SER A 248 1.12 4.84 5.12
C SER A 248 0.61 3.59 4.38
N THR A 249 -0.09 3.77 3.25
CA THR A 249 -0.61 2.66 2.42
C THR A 249 -1.79 1.93 3.08
N TRP A 250 -2.83 2.68 3.42
CA TRP A 250 -3.99 2.23 4.18
C TRP A 250 -5.14 1.64 3.33
N TYR A 251 -4.98 1.55 2.01
CA TYR A 251 -6.06 1.16 1.09
C TYR A 251 -6.59 -0.28 1.26
N SER A 252 -5.80 -1.18 1.86
CA SER A 252 -6.22 -2.56 2.14
C SER A 252 -6.60 -2.78 3.59
N ALA A 253 -6.55 -1.75 4.43
CA ALA A 253 -6.84 -1.88 5.84
C ALA A 253 -8.34 -2.16 6.06
N GLY A 254 -8.63 -2.99 7.05
CA GLY A 254 -9.99 -3.38 7.36
C GLY A 254 -10.06 -4.49 8.40
N PHE A 255 -11.27 -4.96 8.61
CA PHE A 255 -11.59 -6.00 9.57
C PHE A 255 -11.33 -7.38 8.95
N VAL A 256 -10.50 -8.17 9.62
CA VAL A 256 -10.03 -9.49 9.20
C VAL A 256 -10.01 -10.44 10.41
N PRO A 257 -9.98 -11.77 10.21
CA PRO A 257 -9.72 -12.69 11.30
C PRO A 257 -8.40 -12.37 12.00
N LYS A 258 -8.34 -12.42 13.33
CA LYS A 258 -7.12 -12.09 14.08
C LYS A 258 -5.91 -12.92 13.66
N GLY A 259 -6.12 -14.20 13.36
CA GLY A 259 -5.07 -15.07 12.85
C GLY A 259 -4.50 -14.64 11.51
N TRP A 260 -5.16 -13.75 10.76
CA TRP A 260 -4.62 -13.17 9.54
C TRP A 260 -3.44 -12.24 9.79
N ILE A 261 -3.46 -11.46 10.88
CA ILE A 261 -2.38 -10.50 11.19
C ILE A 261 -1.03 -11.22 11.23
N GLN A 262 -1.02 -12.45 11.73
CA GLN A 262 0.15 -13.33 11.86
C GLN A 262 0.76 -13.77 10.53
N THR A 263 -0.02 -13.81 9.44
CA THR A 263 0.51 -14.25 8.14
C THR A 263 1.27 -13.13 7.43
N LEU A 264 1.02 -11.87 7.82
CA LEU A 264 1.55 -10.70 7.11
C LEU A 264 3.08 -10.59 7.12
N PRO A 265 3.82 -10.87 8.22
CA PRO A 265 5.29 -10.81 8.24
C PRO A 265 5.99 -11.76 7.28
N LEU A 266 5.31 -12.84 6.85
CA LEU A 266 5.85 -13.80 5.89
C LEU A 266 5.21 -13.67 4.50
N GLY A 267 3.93 -13.30 4.45
CA GLY A 267 3.12 -13.28 3.24
C GLY A 267 3.01 -11.98 2.49
N ASN A 268 3.17 -10.87 3.19
CA ASN A 268 2.95 -9.55 2.62
C ASN A 268 4.19 -8.66 2.76
N SER A 269 5.28 -9.18 3.33
CA SER A 269 6.43 -8.37 3.72
C SER A 269 7.10 -7.59 2.61
N PHE A 270 6.95 -8.03 1.36
CA PHE A 270 7.63 -7.37 0.24
C PHE A 270 6.73 -7.06 -0.94
N THR A 271 5.40 -7.26 -0.81
CA THR A 271 4.45 -7.21 -1.93
C THR A 271 4.75 -6.04 -2.85
N GLU A 272 4.51 -4.79 -2.43
CA GLU A 272 4.79 -3.61 -3.27
C GLU A 272 6.21 -3.07 -3.09
N SER A 273 6.90 -3.44 -2.01
CA SER A 273 8.28 -3.00 -1.73
C SER A 273 9.34 -3.69 -2.57
N ALA A 274 9.03 -4.81 -3.24
CA ALA A 274 10.00 -5.63 -3.97
C ALA A 274 10.85 -4.82 -4.96
N GLY A 275 10.24 -3.96 -5.78
CA GLY A 275 10.98 -3.11 -6.71
C GLY A 275 11.87 -2.09 -6.00
N ALA A 276 11.37 -1.48 -4.93
CA ALA A 276 12.09 -0.46 -4.17
C ALA A 276 13.36 -1.00 -3.49
N ILE A 277 13.29 -2.24 -2.97
CA ILE A 277 14.37 -2.86 -2.20
C ILE A 277 15.33 -3.71 -3.06
N ARG A 278 14.90 -4.16 -4.25
CA ARG A 278 15.60 -5.15 -5.11
C ARG A 278 17.11 -4.95 -5.21
N ASP A 279 17.53 -3.70 -5.41
CA ASP A 279 18.92 -3.37 -5.72
C ASP A 279 19.70 -2.89 -4.47
N THR A 280 19.05 -2.87 -3.30
CA THR A 280 19.59 -2.29 -2.05
C THR A 280 19.56 -3.23 -0.87
N TRP A 281 18.68 -4.23 -0.86
CA TRP A 281 18.60 -5.25 0.17
C TRP A 281 19.18 -6.57 -0.36
N THR A 282 19.94 -7.23 0.48
CA THR A 282 20.44 -8.60 0.36
C THR A 282 19.42 -9.58 0.94
N ASP A 283 19.59 -10.87 0.63
CA ASP A 283 18.77 -11.94 1.22
C ASP A 283 18.81 -11.91 2.75
N PHE A 284 19.97 -11.56 3.33
CA PHE A 284 20.12 -11.41 4.78
C PHE A 284 19.22 -10.29 5.33
N GLU A 285 19.18 -9.13 4.67
CA GLU A 285 18.35 -8.00 5.11
C GLU A 285 16.85 -8.31 5.02
N CYS A 286 16.44 -9.02 3.96
CA CYS A 286 15.07 -9.52 3.82
C CYS A 286 14.71 -10.50 4.95
N MET A 287 15.58 -11.50 5.22
CA MET A 287 15.36 -12.47 6.29
C MET A 287 15.34 -11.81 7.67
N ASP A 288 16.24 -10.87 7.92
CA ASP A 288 16.35 -10.17 9.20
C ASP A 288 15.13 -9.28 9.46
N TRP A 289 14.61 -8.58 8.44
CA TRP A 289 13.36 -7.83 8.52
C TRP A 289 12.19 -8.73 8.92
N SER A 290 11.95 -9.79 8.14
CA SER A 290 10.82 -10.69 8.37
C SER A 290 10.88 -11.32 9.75
N ARG A 291 12.06 -11.80 10.16
CA ARG A 291 12.27 -12.40 11.48
C ARG A 291 12.01 -11.40 12.62
N LYS A 292 12.59 -10.20 12.56
CA LYS A 292 12.44 -9.20 13.64
C LYS A 292 11.02 -8.66 13.77
N ILE A 293 10.25 -8.60 12.69
CA ILE A 293 8.82 -8.27 12.75
C ILE A 293 8.05 -9.44 13.37
N ASP A 294 8.33 -10.67 12.96
CA ASP A 294 7.70 -11.88 13.50
C ASP A 294 7.94 -12.01 15.02
N ASP A 295 9.19 -11.83 15.46
CA ASP A 295 9.57 -11.78 16.89
C ASP A 295 8.75 -10.71 17.63
N GLY A 296 8.61 -9.51 17.04
CA GLY A 296 7.83 -8.42 17.63
C GLY A 296 6.34 -8.76 17.75
N PHE A 297 5.78 -9.47 16.78
CA PHE A 297 4.39 -9.95 16.80
C PHE A 297 4.21 -11.02 17.87
N GLU A 298 5.18 -11.94 17.96
CA GLU A 298 5.17 -13.03 18.95
C GLU A 298 5.13 -12.50 20.39
N GLU A 299 5.93 -11.49 20.68
CA GLU A 299 5.98 -10.81 21.98
C GLU A 299 4.63 -10.18 22.40
N ARG A 300 3.73 -9.90 21.44
CA ARG A 300 2.45 -9.22 21.66
C ARG A 300 1.24 -10.16 21.58
N GLY A 301 1.46 -11.47 21.52
CA GLY A 301 0.37 -12.43 21.39
C GLY A 301 -0.33 -12.37 20.03
N LEU A 302 0.31 -11.77 19.03
CA LEU A 302 -0.10 -11.81 17.63
C LEU A 302 0.53 -13.03 16.94
N ASN A 303 0.37 -14.23 17.54
CA ASN A 303 1.08 -15.47 17.18
C ASN A 303 0.07 -16.52 16.71
N GLY A 304 0.39 -17.23 15.63
CA GLY A 304 -0.41 -18.36 15.16
C GLY A 304 0.05 -18.79 13.76
N HIS A 305 0.79 -19.89 13.74
CA HIS A 305 1.37 -20.45 12.53
C HIS A 305 0.26 -20.94 11.58
N ARG A 306 -0.19 -20.06 10.67
CA ARG A 306 -1.05 -20.44 9.53
C ARG A 306 -0.52 -19.96 8.18
N TRP A 307 0.71 -19.44 8.16
CA TRP A 307 1.44 -19.12 6.94
C TRP A 307 1.47 -20.30 5.96
N GLU A 308 1.81 -21.49 6.44
CA GLU A 308 1.90 -22.70 5.61
C GLU A 308 0.57 -23.06 4.95
N SER A 309 -0.54 -22.98 5.69
CA SER A 309 -1.88 -23.24 5.15
C SER A 309 -2.25 -22.25 4.05
N TRP A 310 -1.89 -20.97 4.23
CA TRP A 310 -2.04 -19.96 3.18
C TRP A 310 -1.13 -20.25 1.97
N ALA A 311 0.13 -20.62 2.21
CA ALA A 311 1.11 -20.86 1.15
C ALA A 311 0.70 -22.07 0.29
N ASP A 312 0.23 -23.14 0.92
CA ASP A 312 -0.31 -24.32 0.25
C ASP A 312 -1.55 -23.99 -0.58
N TRP A 313 -2.44 -23.17 -0.03
CA TRP A 313 -3.63 -22.70 -0.73
C TRP A 313 -3.29 -21.86 -1.96
N GLN A 314 -2.32 -20.94 -1.83
CA GLN A 314 -1.78 -20.16 -2.94
C GLN A 314 -1.10 -21.03 -4.00
N ALA A 315 -0.32 -22.02 -3.59
CA ALA A 315 0.36 -22.94 -4.51
C ALA A 315 -0.66 -23.72 -5.35
N LYS A 316 -1.72 -24.25 -4.71
CA LYS A 316 -2.81 -24.96 -5.40
C LYS A 316 -3.47 -24.09 -6.47
N ARG A 317 -3.69 -22.79 -6.21
CA ARG A 317 -4.22 -21.83 -7.21
C ARG A 317 -3.36 -21.81 -8.48
N VAL A 318 -2.05 -21.62 -8.34
CA VAL A 318 -1.10 -21.52 -9.47
C VAL A 318 -1.09 -22.78 -10.34
N PHE A 319 -1.29 -23.95 -9.75
CA PHE A 319 -1.35 -25.21 -10.51
C PHE A 319 -2.70 -25.47 -11.19
N THR A 320 -3.77 -24.86 -10.70
CA THR A 320 -5.13 -25.06 -11.25
C THR A 320 -5.41 -24.14 -12.44
N GLU A 321 -4.86 -22.92 -12.43
CA GLU A 321 -5.00 -21.93 -13.53
C GLU A 321 -4.09 -22.21 -14.74
N ARG A 322 -3.20 -23.22 -14.66
CA ARG A 322 -2.28 -23.63 -15.75
C ARG A 322 -2.76 -24.83 -16.57
N LYS A 323 -3.98 -25.32 -16.35
CA LYS A 323 -4.63 -26.36 -17.14
C LYS A 323 -5.67 -25.75 -18.07
#